data_AF-A0A7R9BA75-F1
#
_entry.id   AF-A0A7R9BA75-F1
#
_cell.length_a   1.000
_cell.length_b   1.000
_cell.length_c   1.000
_cell.angle_alpha   90.00
_cell.angle_beta   90.00
_cell.angle_gamma   90.00
#
_symmetry.space_group_name_H-M   'P 1'
#
loop_
_entity.id
_entity.type
_entity.pdbx_description
1 polymer ?
#
loop_
_entity_poly.entity_id
_entity_poly.type
_entity_poly.pdbx_seq_one_letter_code
_entity_poly.pdbx_strand_id
1 'polypeptide(L)'
;CQKRGMSDYVQLGGSEGLDISSLAVADSICGLDSKPGSTIETIFCGVTTVRLVSSGQFDNSVTVALRQAGEDDILDASLVCGL
;
A
#
# COMPACT_ATOMS: atom_id res chain seq x y z
N CYS A 1 -5.57 8.00 2.21
CA CYS A 1 -5.82 8.96 3.31
C CYS A 1 -5.09 10.30 3.19
N GLN A 2 -3.88 10.41 2.64
CA GLN A 2 -3.18 11.69 2.35
C GLN A 2 -4.09 12.84 1.83
N LYS A 3 -5.03 12.54 0.91
CA LYS A 3 -6.06 13.49 0.38
C LYS A 3 -6.95 14.15 1.45
N ARG A 4 -6.99 13.63 2.68
CA ARG A 4 -7.74 14.17 3.84
C ARG A 4 -6.86 14.99 4.80
N GLY A 5 -5.59 15.23 4.48
CA GLY A 5 -4.67 15.99 5.33
C GLY A 5 -4.10 15.24 6.55
N MET A 6 -4.28 13.91 6.61
CA MET A 6 -3.70 13.07 7.67
C MET A 6 -2.17 13.06 7.55
N SER A 7 -1.48 13.29 8.68
CA SER A 7 -0.01 13.30 8.76
C SER A 7 0.62 11.91 8.87
N ASP A 8 -0.14 10.95 9.39
CA ASP A 8 0.29 9.58 9.66
C ASP A 8 -0.60 8.61 8.89
N TYR A 9 0.00 7.79 8.02
CA TYR A 9 -0.71 6.86 7.14
C TYR A 9 0.24 5.81 6.55
N VAL A 10 -0.34 4.71 6.09
CA VAL A 10 0.34 3.72 5.24
C VAL A 10 -0.01 4.02 3.78
N GLN A 11 0.94 3.79 2.87
CA GLN A 11 0.69 3.68 1.42
C GLN A 11 0.97 2.23 1.01
N LEU A 12 0.04 1.66 0.26
CA LEU A 12 0.17 0.37 -0.42
C LEU A 12 0.19 0.64 -1.92
N GLY A 13 1.07 -0.05 -2.66
CA GLY A 13 1.23 0.20 -4.08
C GLY A 13 2.44 -0.52 -4.66
N GLY A 14 2.89 -0.06 -5.82
CA GLY A 14 4.04 -0.65 -6.49
C GLY A 14 4.73 0.27 -7.49
N SER A 15 5.81 -0.27 -8.06
CA SER A 15 6.64 0.36 -9.08
C SER A 15 7.23 -0.72 -10.00
N GLU A 16 7.65 -0.36 -11.20
CA GLU A 16 8.32 -1.31 -12.11
C GLU A 16 9.72 -1.70 -11.63
N GLY A 17 10.38 -0.81 -10.88
CA GLY A 17 11.72 -1.02 -10.33
C GLY A 17 11.84 -0.59 -8.87
N LEU A 18 13.07 -0.59 -8.36
CA LEU A 18 13.39 -0.25 -6.96
C LEU A 18 13.36 1.26 -6.67
N ASP A 19 13.15 2.11 -7.68
CA ASP A 19 12.92 3.54 -7.44
C ASP A 19 11.51 3.76 -6.88
N ILE A 20 11.46 3.93 -5.56
CA ILE A 20 10.23 4.20 -4.82
C ILE A 20 9.83 5.69 -4.85
N SER A 21 10.57 6.58 -5.52
CA SER A 21 10.21 7.99 -5.62
C SER A 21 8.89 8.17 -6.40
N SER A 22 8.69 7.37 -7.44
CA SER A 22 7.50 7.29 -8.28
C SER A 22 6.58 6.12 -7.90
N LEU A 23 6.30 5.95 -6.60
CA LEU A 23 5.35 4.94 -6.11
C LEU A 23 3.95 5.17 -6.69
N ALA A 24 3.46 4.23 -7.50
CA ALA A 24 2.05 4.17 -7.88
C ALA A 24 1.26 3.62 -6.69
N VAL A 25 0.35 4.44 -6.14
CA VAL A 25 -0.40 4.13 -4.91
C VAL A 25 -1.74 3.48 -5.27
N ALA A 26 -1.97 2.27 -4.77
CA ALA A 26 -3.26 1.58 -4.83
C ALA A 26 -4.21 2.12 -3.75
N ASP A 27 -3.78 2.04 -2.47
CA ASP A 27 -4.52 2.59 -1.34
C ASP A 27 -3.61 3.31 -0.33
N SER A 28 -4.23 4.15 0.50
CA SER A 28 -3.58 4.80 1.62
C SER A 28 -4.45 4.72 2.87
N ILE A 29 -4.05 3.86 3.80
CA ILE A 29 -4.75 3.52 5.04
C ILE A 29 -4.39 4.53 6.15
N CYS A 30 -5.36 4.87 7.00
CA CYS A 30 -5.13 5.61 8.24
C CYS A 30 -5.57 4.79 9.46
N GLY A 31 -4.85 4.89 10.59
CA GLY A 31 -5.19 4.26 11.86
C GLY A 31 -6.40 4.89 12.59
N LEU A 32 -7.50 5.13 11.88
CA LEU A 32 -8.78 5.60 12.46
C LEU A 32 -9.69 4.45 12.91
N ASP A 33 -9.41 3.22 12.50
CA ASP A 33 -10.04 2.01 13.02
C ASP A 33 -9.02 1.23 13.87
N SER A 34 -9.47 0.67 14.99
CA SER A 34 -8.67 -0.17 15.89
C SER A 34 -8.71 -1.65 15.51
N LYS A 35 -9.54 -2.02 14.53
CA LYS A 35 -9.57 -3.37 13.94
C LYS A 35 -8.57 -3.47 12.78
N PRO A 36 -7.95 -4.65 12.57
CA PRO A 36 -7.22 -4.92 11.34
C PRO A 36 -8.12 -4.68 10.12
N GLY A 37 -7.62 -3.94 9.13
CA GLY A 37 -8.33 -3.76 7.87
C GLY A 37 -8.50 -5.10 7.15
N SER A 38 -9.70 -5.35 6.62
CA SER A 38 -10.00 -6.55 5.83
C SER A 38 -9.66 -6.41 4.34
N THR A 39 -9.03 -5.29 3.96
CA THR A 39 -8.72 -4.99 2.56
C THR A 39 -7.54 -5.83 2.08
N ILE A 40 -7.77 -6.59 1.00
CA ILE A 40 -6.72 -7.28 0.26
C ILE A 40 -6.41 -6.41 -0.95
N GLU A 41 -5.15 -6.00 -1.10
CA GLU A 41 -4.69 -5.23 -2.25
C GLU A 41 -3.83 -6.11 -3.16
N THR A 42 -4.27 -6.29 -4.41
CA THR A 42 -3.56 -7.12 -5.38
C THR A 42 -2.73 -6.23 -6.30
N ILE A 43 -1.40 -6.29 -6.17
CA ILE A 43 -0.46 -5.40 -6.86
C ILE A 43 0.31 -6.18 -7.95
N PHE A 44 0.02 -5.89 -9.22
CA PHE A 44 0.75 -6.39 -10.38
C PHE A 44 1.77 -5.35 -10.85
N CYS A 45 2.84 -5.22 -10.06
CA CYS A 45 4.01 -4.38 -10.36
C CYS A 45 5.28 -5.19 -10.11
N GLY A 46 6.40 -4.78 -10.73
CA GLY A 46 7.70 -5.45 -10.52
C GLY A 46 8.17 -5.43 -9.06
N VAL A 47 7.78 -4.41 -8.30
CA VAL A 47 8.02 -4.27 -6.87
C VAL A 47 6.73 -3.84 -6.17
N THR A 48 6.32 -4.57 -5.14
CA THR A 48 5.27 -4.14 -4.19
C THR A 48 5.92 -3.37 -3.05
N THR A 49 5.39 -2.18 -2.74
CA THR A 49 5.91 -1.30 -1.68
C THR A 49 4.85 -1.06 -0.60
N VAL A 50 5.23 -1.32 0.64
CA VAL A 50 4.50 -0.89 1.84
C VAL A 50 5.29 0.26 2.48
N ARG A 51 4.72 1.47 2.51
CA ARG A 51 5.37 2.66 3.09
C ARG A 51 4.56 3.18 4.27
N LEU A 52 5.15 3.19 5.45
CA LEU A 52 4.64 3.95 6.60
C LEU A 52 5.16 5.39 6.52
N VAL A 53 4.25 6.36 6.44
CA VAL A 53 4.54 7.79 6.59
C VAL A 53 4.14 8.18 8.01
N SER A 54 5.07 8.82 8.74
CA SER A 54 4.87 9.23 10.14
C SER A 54 5.18 10.72 10.31
N SER A 55 4.43 11.37 11.20
CA SER A 55 4.70 12.74 11.67
C SER A 55 5.73 12.79 12.81
N GLY A 56 6.11 11.65 13.38
CA GLY A 56 6.95 11.56 14.57
C GLY A 56 6.25 11.87 15.89
N GLN A 57 4.92 12.10 15.89
CA GLN A 57 4.13 12.37 17.10
C GLN A 57 3.62 11.09 17.81
N PHE A 58 3.73 9.93 17.17
CA PHE A 58 3.15 8.67 17.63
C PHE A 58 4.06 7.47 17.32
N ASP A 59 4.00 6.44 18.17
CA ASP A 59 4.63 5.14 17.93
C ASP A 59 3.81 4.30 16.94
N ASN A 60 3.95 4.62 15.65
CA ASN A 60 3.25 3.91 14.58
C ASN A 60 3.83 2.52 14.35
N SER A 61 2.98 1.51 14.26
CA SER A 61 3.33 0.14 13.85
C SER A 61 2.38 -0.38 12.79
N VAL A 62 2.87 -1.26 11.92
CA VAL A 62 2.11 -1.84 10.81
C VAL A 62 2.49 -3.31 10.69
N THR A 63 1.48 -4.18 10.70
CA THR A 63 1.64 -5.61 10.42
C THR A 63 0.97 -5.91 9.08
N VAL A 64 1.70 -6.56 8.18
CA VAL A 64 1.21 -6.95 6.85
C VAL A 64 1.44 -8.43 6.62
N ALA A 65 0.48 -9.08 5.99
CA ALA A 65 0.64 -10.43 5.43
C ALA A 65 0.76 -10.28 3.91
N LEU A 66 1.78 -10.89 3.31
CA LEU A 66 2.01 -10.85 1.87
C LEU A 66 2.09 -12.28 1.33
N ARG A 67 1.54 -12.46 0.12
CA ARG A 67 1.79 -13.61 -0.75
C ARG A 67 2.11 -13.10 -2.15
N GLN A 68 2.73 -13.93 -2.97
CA GLN A 68 2.84 -13.65 -4.40
C GLN A 68 1.45 -13.77 -5.06
N ALA A 69 1.16 -12.89 -6.01
CA ALA A 69 0.00 -13.01 -6.89
C ALA A 69 0.27 -14.03 -8.01
N GLY A 70 -0.71 -14.87 -8.29
CA GLY A 70 -0.74 -15.79 -9.44
C GLY A 70 -1.54 -15.21 -10.60
N GLU A 71 -1.63 -15.93 -11.71
CA GLU A 71 -2.31 -15.46 -12.93
C GLU A 71 -3.82 -15.23 -12.70
N ASP A 72 -4.48 -16.08 -11.92
CA ASP A 72 -5.91 -15.94 -11.60
C ASP A 72 -6.24 -14.67 -10.81
N ASP A 73 -5.29 -14.14 -10.03
CA ASP A 73 -5.47 -12.93 -9.21
C ASP A 73 -5.56 -11.65 -10.06
N ILE A 74 -5.23 -11.71 -11.36
CA ILE A 74 -5.22 -10.51 -12.24
C ILE A 74 -6.60 -9.90 -12.44
N LEU A 75 -7.66 -10.69 -12.23
CA LEU A 75 -9.05 -10.23 -12.29
C LEU A 75 -9.42 -9.33 -11.11
N ASP A 76 -8.74 -9.51 -9.97
CA ASP A 76 -8.90 -8.75 -8.73
C ASP A 76 -7.75 -7.74 -8.53
N ALA A 77 -7.05 -7.35 -9.60
CA ALA A 77 -5.92 -6.43 -9.55
C ALA A 77 -6.33 -5.00 -9.15
N SER A 78 -5.93 -4.56 -7.95
CA SER A 78 -6.08 -3.17 -7.48
C SER A 78 -5.20 -2.19 -8.25
N LEU A 79 -4.02 -2.65 -8.69
CA LEU A 79 -3.02 -1.84 -9.39
C LEU A 79 -2.20 -2.71 -10.35
N VAL A 80 -2.01 -2.21 -11.57
CA VAL A 80 -1.07 -2.75 -12.56
C VAL A 80 -0.10 -1.63 -12.95
N CYS A 81 1.20 -1.90 -12.94
CA CYS A 81 2.22 -0.98 -13.41
C CYS A 81 2.60 -1.27 -14.88
N GLY A 82 3.02 -0.25 -15.62
CA GLY A 82 3.58 -0.42 -16.98
C GLY A 82 2.58 -0.44 -18.15
N LEU A 83 1.34 -0.01 -17.91
CA LEU A 83 0.29 0.19 -18.93
C LEU A 83 0.28 1.62 -19.48
#